data_AF-A0A950D396-F1
#
_entry.id   AF-A0A950D396-F1
#
_cell.length_a   1.000
_cell.length_b   1.000
_cell.length_c   1.000
_cell.angle_alpha   90.00
_cell.angle_beta   90.00
_cell.angle_gamma   90.00
#
_symmetry.space_group_name_H-M   'P 1'
#
loop_
_entity.id
_entity.type
_entity.pdbx_description
1 polymer ?
#
loop_
_entity_poly.entity_id
_entity_poly.type
_entity_poly.pdbx_seq_one_letter_code
_entity_poly.pdbx_strand_id
1 'polypeptide(L)'
;MEGGHDRQFFLEPQQTFHRQYAALRAVFVEGQPLELVAQRFGSTTATLRSMVSRFRAGRRRGVTPPFFSRTGADDPVGHLLAEAGRARNHPKSPTPGS
;
A
#
# COMPACT_ATOMS: atom_id res chain seq x y z
N MET A 1 31.85 -7.06 17.34
CA MET A 1 30.99 -7.86 16.44
C MET A 1 29.67 -7.11 16.28
N GLU A 2 29.68 -6.09 15.43
CA GLU A 2 28.50 -5.29 15.05
C GLU A 2 27.71 -6.09 13.99
N GLY A 3 26.97 -7.12 14.40
CA GLY A 3 26.20 -7.98 13.49
C GLY A 3 24.75 -8.23 13.91
N GLY A 4 24.33 -7.67 15.05
CA GLY A 4 22.97 -7.82 15.58
C GLY A 4 21.96 -6.91 14.88
N HIS A 5 22.36 -5.67 14.61
CA HIS A 5 21.49 -4.64 14.04
C HIS A 5 21.08 -4.93 12.60
N ASP A 6 22.03 -5.39 11.77
CA ASP A 6 21.76 -5.75 10.37
C ASP A 6 20.84 -6.98 10.28
N ARG A 7 21.03 -7.98 11.14
CA ARG A 7 20.19 -9.18 11.15
C ARG A 7 18.75 -8.86 11.56
N GLN A 8 18.57 -7.97 12.55
CA GLN A 8 17.26 -7.58 13.04
C GLN A 8 16.43 -6.85 11.98
N PHE A 9 17.09 -6.08 11.10
CA PHE A 9 16.43 -5.42 9.96
C PHE A 9 15.71 -6.41 9.03
N PHE A 10 16.24 -7.62 8.83
CA PHE A 10 15.62 -8.66 8.00
C PHE A 10 14.58 -9.50 8.76
N LEU A 11 14.67 -9.57 10.09
CA LEU A 11 13.76 -10.33 10.94
C LEU A 11 12.51 -9.53 11.31
N GLU A 12 12.63 -8.21 11.43
CA GLU A 12 11.54 -7.29 11.75
C GLU A 12 11.39 -6.24 10.63
N PRO A 13 10.77 -6.61 9.49
CA PRO A 13 10.53 -5.66 8.42
C PRO A 13 9.60 -4.55 8.91
N GLN A 14 10.17 -3.38 9.22
CA GLN A 14 9.41 -2.19 9.59
C GLN A 14 8.78 -1.50 8.37
N GLN A 15 9.42 -1.63 7.20
CA GLN A 15 8.93 -1.01 5.97
C GLN A 15 7.83 -1.84 5.31
N THR A 16 6.74 -1.18 4.93
CA THR A 16 5.58 -1.78 4.24
C THR A 16 6.00 -2.60 3.02
N PHE A 17 6.96 -2.10 2.25
CA PHE A 17 7.45 -2.76 1.05
C PHE A 17 8.15 -4.11 1.32
N HIS A 18 8.90 -4.21 2.42
CA HIS A 18 9.53 -5.46 2.82
C HIS A 18 8.50 -6.50 3.24
N ARG A 19 7.46 -6.09 3.97
CA ARG A 19 6.34 -6.97 4.34
C ARG A 19 5.59 -7.48 3.11
N GLN A 20 5.32 -6.59 2.15
CA GLN A 20 4.65 -6.94 0.89
C GLN A 20 5.47 -7.94 0.06
N TYR A 21 6.78 -7.72 -0.06
CA TYR A 21 7.67 -8.65 -0.74
C TYR A 21 7.69 -10.02 -0.05
N ALA A 22 7.87 -10.05 1.27
CA ALA A 22 7.91 -11.27 2.06
C ALA A 22 6.58 -12.04 1.99
N ALA A 23 5.44 -11.34 2.02
CA ALA A 23 4.12 -11.95 1.85
C ALA A 23 3.95 -12.59 0.47
N LEU A 24 4.34 -11.90 -0.61
CA LEU A 24 4.27 -12.45 -1.96
C LEU A 24 5.21 -13.66 -2.12
N ARG A 25 6.41 -13.61 -1.52
CA ARG A 25 7.33 -14.75 -1.48
C ARG A 25 6.71 -15.95 -0.78
N ALA A 26 6.07 -15.75 0.37
CA ALA A 26 5.41 -16.84 1.09
C ALA A 26 4.28 -17.49 0.27
N VAL A 27 3.53 -16.71 -0.51
CA VAL A 27 2.50 -17.26 -1.40
C VAL A 27 3.10 -18.03 -2.59
N PHE A 28 4.06 -17.43 -3.31
CA PHE A 28 4.53 -17.99 -4.57
C PHE A 28 5.66 -19.02 -4.43
N VAL A 29 6.55 -18.84 -3.45
CA VAL A 29 7.72 -19.71 -3.24
C VAL A 29 7.43 -20.77 -2.20
N GLU A 30 6.83 -20.38 -1.07
CA GLU A 30 6.53 -21.30 0.05
C GLU A 30 5.17 -21.98 -0.10
N GLY A 31 4.34 -21.58 -1.09
CA GLY A 31 3.04 -22.19 -1.37
C GLY A 31 1.99 -21.98 -0.28
N GLN A 32 2.19 -21.00 0.61
CA GLN A 32 1.33 -20.79 1.77
C GLN A 32 -0.05 -20.24 1.37
N PRO A 33 -1.13 -20.62 2.08
CA PRO A 33 -2.47 -20.10 1.81
C PRO A 33 -2.56 -18.61 2.14
N LEU A 34 -3.35 -17.89 1.33
CA LEU A 34 -3.50 -16.43 1.43
C LEU A 34 -3.92 -15.96 2.82
N GLU A 35 -4.80 -16.70 3.50
CA GLU A 35 -5.31 -16.34 4.83
C GLU A 35 -4.22 -16.39 5.89
N LEU A 36 -3.39 -17.43 5.86
CA LEU A 36 -2.27 -17.59 6.79
C LEU A 36 -1.20 -16.53 6.56
N VAL A 37 -0.90 -16.23 5.30
CA VAL A 37 0.05 -15.16 4.95
C VAL A 37 -0.50 -13.79 5.38
N ALA A 38 -1.77 -13.50 5.09
CA ALA A 38 -2.41 -12.25 5.48
C ALA A 38 -2.34 -12.03 7.00
N GLN A 39 -2.68 -13.05 7.79
CA GLN A 39 -2.59 -13.00 9.25
C GLN A 39 -1.14 -12.79 9.72
N ARG A 40 -0.18 -13.55 9.16
CA ARG A 40 1.25 -13.48 9.53
C ARG A 40 1.87 -12.11 9.29
N PHE A 41 1.46 -11.42 8.22
CA PHE A 41 2.02 -10.13 7.82
C PHE A 41 1.12 -8.92 8.19
N GLY A 42 0.06 -9.13 8.98
CA GLY A 42 -0.82 -8.07 9.47
C GLY A 42 -1.62 -7.35 8.37
N SER A 43 -1.99 -8.07 7.31
CA SER A 43 -2.77 -7.57 6.18
C SER A 43 -4.12 -8.28 6.07
N THR A 44 -5.06 -7.72 5.32
CA THR A 44 -6.31 -8.44 5.01
C THR A 44 -6.09 -9.42 3.86
N THR A 45 -6.82 -10.54 3.87
CA THR A 45 -6.81 -11.52 2.76
C THR A 45 -7.21 -10.87 1.43
N ALA A 46 -8.10 -9.87 1.46
CA ALA A 46 -8.53 -9.12 0.28
C ALA A 46 -7.37 -8.30 -0.33
N THR A 47 -6.61 -7.59 0.51
CA THR A 47 -5.40 -6.86 0.09
C THR A 47 -4.39 -7.80 -0.57
N LEU A 48 -4.10 -8.93 0.09
CA LEU A 48 -3.14 -9.90 -0.43
C LEU A 48 -3.61 -10.53 -1.76
N ARG A 49 -4.91 -10.83 -1.89
CA ARG A 49 -5.50 -11.35 -3.13
C ARG A 49 -5.35 -10.36 -4.29
N SER A 50 -5.59 -9.07 -4.04
CA SER A 50 -5.38 -7.99 -5.03
C SER A 50 -3.92 -7.90 -5.46
N MET A 51 -2.98 -7.99 -4.51
CA MET A 51 -1.54 -7.99 -4.83
C MET A 51 -1.14 -9.18 -5.71
N VAL A 52 -1.60 -10.38 -5.38
CA VAL A 52 -1.34 -11.59 -6.17
C VAL A 52 -1.93 -11.50 -7.58
N SER A 53 -3.14 -10.95 -7.71
CA SER A 53 -3.77 -10.72 -9.01
C SER A 53 -2.96 -9.73 -9.87
N ARG A 54 -2.55 -8.59 -9.29
CA ARG A 54 -1.72 -7.58 -9.96
C ARG A 54 -0.35 -8.16 -10.35
N PHE A 55 0.26 -8.97 -9.48
CA PHE A 55 1.51 -9.66 -9.76
C PHE A 55 1.40 -10.49 -11.03
N ARG A 56 0.39 -11.38 -11.07
CA ARG A 56 0.13 -12.27 -12.20
C ARG A 56 -0.17 -11.49 -13.48
N ALA A 57 -0.95 -10.42 -13.38
CA ALA A 57 -1.27 -9.57 -14.53
C ALA A 57 -0.03 -8.88 -15.12
N GLY A 58 0.86 -8.32 -14.29
CA GLY A 58 2.10 -7.72 -14.77
C GLY A 58 3.04 -8.76 -15.39
N ARG A 59 3.22 -9.91 -14.75
CA ARG A 59 4.00 -11.04 -15.31
C ARG A 59 3.52 -11.46 -16.70
N ARG A 60 2.20 -11.58 -16.90
CA ARG A 60 1.62 -11.89 -18.22
C ARG A 60 1.88 -10.80 -19.27
N ARG A 61 1.98 -9.54 -18.85
CA ARG A 61 2.24 -8.40 -19.73
C ARG A 61 3.73 -8.15 -19.98
N GLY A 62 4.63 -8.97 -19.41
CA GLY A 62 6.07 -8.74 -19.47
C GLY A 62 6.54 -7.52 -18.66
N VAL A 63 5.67 -6.96 -17.81
CA VAL A 63 5.98 -5.80 -16.97
C VAL A 63 6.24 -6.28 -15.56
N THR A 64 7.42 -5.97 -15.00
CA THR A 64 7.68 -6.18 -13.58
C THR A 64 6.71 -5.31 -12.78
N PRO A 65 5.77 -5.90 -12.03
CA PRO A 65 4.76 -5.11 -11.34
C PRO A 65 5.46 -4.17 -10.35
N PRO A 66 5.08 -2.89 -10.28
CA PRO A 66 5.68 -1.96 -9.34
C PRO A 66 5.04 -2.27 -7.98
N PHE A 67 5.59 -3.20 -7.23
CA PHE A 67 5.16 -3.46 -5.84
C PHE A 67 5.43 -2.25 -4.90
N PHE A 68 5.85 -1.10 -5.44
CA PHE A 68 6.43 0.00 -4.70
C PHE A 68 5.77 1.38 -4.91
N SER A 69 4.74 1.49 -5.76
CA SER A 69 4.05 2.78 -5.91
C SER A 69 3.01 2.92 -4.80
N ARG A 70 3.37 3.66 -3.75
CA ARG A 70 2.55 4.14 -2.62
C ARG A 70 1.08 4.29 -3.06
N THR A 71 0.29 3.23 -2.88
CA THR A 71 -1.16 3.40 -2.87
C THR A 71 -1.40 4.00 -1.49
N GLY A 72 -1.85 5.26 -1.42
CA GLY A 72 -1.94 6.06 -0.19
C GLY A 72 -2.95 5.55 0.85
N ALA A 73 -3.03 4.24 1.04
CA ALA A 73 -3.85 3.55 2.02
C ALA A 73 -3.09 3.29 3.34
N ASP A 74 -1.76 3.45 3.36
CA ASP A 74 -0.91 3.25 4.56
C ASP A 74 -0.39 4.59 5.14
N ASP A 75 -1.00 5.73 4.81
CA ASP A 75 -0.77 6.99 5.53
C ASP A 75 -1.78 7.11 6.69
N PRO A 76 -1.34 7.02 7.97
CA PRO A 76 -2.17 7.49 9.08
C PRO A 76 -2.30 9.02 9.09
N VAL A 77 -1.70 9.74 8.13
CA VAL A 77 -1.80 11.21 7.97
C VAL A 77 -2.47 11.56 6.63
N GLY A 78 -3.61 10.92 6.35
CA GLY A 78 -4.40 11.13 5.13
C GLY A 78 -5.72 11.87 5.33
N HIS A 79 -6.03 12.38 6.53
CA HIS A 79 -7.37 12.89 6.84
C HIS A 79 -7.48 14.40 7.12
N LEU A 80 -6.41 15.18 6.90
CA LEU A 80 -6.44 16.64 7.15
C LEU A 80 -6.45 17.53 5.90
N LEU A 81 -6.46 16.95 4.69
CA LEU A 81 -6.48 17.74 3.45
C LEU A 81 -7.57 17.35 2.45
N ALA A 82 -8.65 16.71 2.93
CA ALA A 82 -9.84 16.42 2.11
C ALA A 82 -11.03 17.33 2.44
N GLU A 83 -10.86 18.36 3.29
CA GLU A 83 -11.93 19.32 3.62
C GLU A 83 -11.77 20.70 2.95
N ALA A 84 -10.65 20.99 2.27
CA ALA A 84 -10.45 22.28 1.60
C ALA A 84 -11.09 22.36 0.19
N GLY A 85 -11.85 21.34 -0.24
CA GLY A 85 -12.42 21.23 -1.58
C GLY A 85 -13.94 21.38 -1.67
N ARG A 86 -14.64 21.62 -0.55
CA ARG A 86 -16.11 21.59 -0.52
C ARG A 86 -16.74 22.93 -0.09
N ALA A 87 -16.24 24.05 -0.60
CA ALA A 87 -16.87 25.35 -0.38
C ALA A 87 -16.55 26.38 -1.50
N ARG A 88 -16.87 26.07 -2.76
CA ARG A 88 -17.00 27.10 -3.82
C ARG A 88 -18.16 26.81 -4.76
N ASN A 89 -19.36 26.70 -4.20
CA ASN A 89 -20.60 26.84 -4.96
C ASN A 89 -21.46 27.90 -4.29
N HIS A 90 -21.22 29.17 -4.61
CA HIS A 90 -22.32 30.13 -4.75
C HIS A 90 -21.87 31.33 -5.61
N PRO A 91 -22.44 31.52 -6.81
CA PRO A 91 -22.23 32.72 -7.61
C PRO A 91 -23.14 33.85 -7.07
N LYS A 92 -22.63 35.09 -7.01
CA LYS A 92 -23.44 36.32 -7.17
C LYS A 92 -22.53 37.56 -7.12
N SER A 93 -22.37 38.18 -8.27
CA SER A 93 -22.17 39.63 -8.44
C SER A 93 -23.14 40.04 -9.55
N PRO A 94 -23.65 41.30 -9.64
CA PRO A 94 -23.06 42.52 -9.08
C PRO A 94 -24.07 43.47 -8.38
N THR A 95 -23.54 44.40 -7.60
CA THR A 95 -24.23 45.64 -7.21
C THR A 95 -23.38 46.81 -7.72
N PRO A 96 -23.86 47.66 -8.64
CA PRO A 96 -23.29 48.98 -8.84
C PRO A 96 -24.09 49.99 -8.02
N GLY A 97 -23.40 50.71 -7.15
CA GLY A 97 -23.94 51.88 -6.48
C GLY A 97 -23.87 53.11 -7.37
N SER A 98 -24.85 54.00 -7.18
CA SER A 98 -24.73 55.47 -7.15
C SER A 98 -26.01 56.03 -6.55
#